data_AF-A0A6V7LV90-F1
#
_entry.id   AF-A0A6V7LV90-F1
#
_cell.length_a   1.000
_cell.length_b   1.000
_cell.length_c   1.000
_cell.angle_alpha   90.00
_cell.angle_beta   90.00
_cell.angle_gamma   90.00
#
_symmetry.space_group_name_H-M   'P 1'
#
loop_
_entity.id
_entity.type
_entity.pdbx_description
1 polymer ?
#
loop_
_entity_poly.entity_id
_entity_poly.type
_entity_poly.pdbx_seq_one_letter_code
_entity_poly.pdbx_strand_id
1 'polypeptide(L)' 'LLALNIPEASGNLQLKDQILALKWIKKNIEKFGGDPNSITIFGRSSSGVTVDLHMISDASR' A
#
# COMPACT_ATOMS: atom_id res chain seq x y z
N LEU A 1 11.78 -1.44 10.73
CA LEU A 1 10.75 -2.48 10.56
C LEU A 1 11.43 -3.84 10.70
N LEU A 2 11.04 -4.61 11.71
CA LEU A 2 11.72 -5.86 12.07
C LEU A 2 11.63 -6.88 10.92
N ALA A 3 12.78 -7.36 10.43
CA ALA A 3 12.88 -8.44 9.47
C ALA A 3 13.92 -9.42 10.02
N LEU A 4 13.46 -10.60 10.45
CA LEU A 4 14.32 -11.67 10.97
C LEU A 4 14.41 -12.86 10.01
N ASN A 5 13.84 -12.73 8.81
CA ASN A 5 13.75 -13.78 7.78
C ASN A 5 13.13 -15.10 8.30
N ILE A 6 12.26 -14.99 9.30
CA ILE A 6 11.36 -16.05 9.76
C ILE A 6 9.92 -15.71 9.37
N PRO A 7 9.02 -16.69 9.19
CA PRO A 7 7.64 -16.45 8.75
C PRO A 7 6.91 -15.37 9.55
N GLU A 8 7.06 -15.38 10.88
CA GLU A 8 6.42 -14.48 11.83
C GLU A 8 6.94 -13.03 11.74
N ALA A 9 8.16 -12.85 11.22
CA ALA A 9 8.85 -11.57 11.12
C ALA A 9 9.54 -11.41 9.76
N SER A 10 8.78 -11.61 8.68
CA SER A 10 9.24 -11.50 7.29
C SER A 10 9.52 -10.06 6.83
N GLY A 11 9.28 -9.06 7.67
CA GLY A 11 9.51 -7.65 7.34
C GLY A 11 8.38 -6.99 6.56
N ASN A 12 8.60 -5.71 6.24
CA ASN A 12 7.73 -4.87 5.41
C ASN A 12 6.27 -4.75 5.89
N LEU A 13 6.00 -4.94 7.18
CA LEU A 13 4.64 -4.90 7.74
C LEU A 13 3.90 -3.59 7.37
N GLN A 14 4.56 -2.43 7.52
CA GLN A 14 4.00 -1.15 7.09
C GLN A 14 3.54 -1.14 5.62
N LEU A 15 4.30 -1.74 4.70
CA LEU A 15 3.94 -1.80 3.28
C LEU A 15 2.77 -2.76 3.07
N LYS A 16 2.74 -3.88 3.78
CA LYS A 16 1.62 -4.84 3.73
C LYS A 16 0.32 -4.20 4.23
N ASP A 17 0.40 -3.40 5.30
CA ASP A 17 -0.75 -2.65 5.81
C ASP A 17 -1.25 -1.62 4.79
N GLN A 18 -0.35 -0.89 4.12
CA GLN A 18 -0.73 0.05 3.07
C GLN A 18 -1.35 -0.65 1.85
N ILE A 19 -0.82 -1.80 1.42
CA ILE A 19 -1.43 -2.61 0.35
C ILE A 19 -2.84 -3.06 0.75
N LEU A 20 -3.03 -3.50 2.00
CA LEU A 20 -4.34 -3.92 2.48
C LEU A 20 -5.34 -2.75 2.48
N ALA A 21 -4.90 -1.56 2.90
CA ALA A 21 -5.70 -0.36 2.85
C ALA A 21 -6.08 0.04 1.41
N LEU A 22 -5.13 -0.02 0.45
CA LEU A 22 -5.40 0.26 -0.96
C LEU A 22 -6.40 -0.72 -1.56
N LYS A 23 -6.30 -2.02 -1.24
CA LYS A 23 -7.29 -3.03 -1.64
C LYS A 23 -8.67 -2.74 -1.07
N TRP A 24 -8.73 -2.29 0.18
CA TRP A 24 -9.99 -1.88 0.79
C TRP A 24 -10.58 -0.64 0.11
N ILE A 25 -9.77 0.37 -0.17
CA ILE A 25 -10.20 1.59 -0.87
C ILE A 25 -10.74 1.21 -2.25
N LYS A 26 -9.97 0.49 -3.06
CA LYS A 26 -10.39 0.06 -4.41
C LYS A 26 -11.70 -0.72 -4.41
N LYS A 27 -11.94 -1.55 -3.38
CA LYS A 27 -13.19 -2.31 -3.24
C LYS A 27 -14.40 -1.47 -2.83
N ASN A 28 -14.20 -0.34 -2.16
CA ASN A 28 -15.30 0.37 -1.48
C ASN A 28 -15.52 1.81 -1.94
N ILE A 29 -14.54 2.43 -2.62
CA ILE A 29 -14.55 3.87 -2.89
C ILE A 29 -15.72 4.32 -3.78
N GLU A 30 -16.25 3.43 -4.64
CA GLU A 30 -17.47 3.68 -5.42
C GLU A 30 -18.66 4.05 -4.54
N LYS A 31 -18.80 3.42 -3.36
CA LYS A 31 -19.90 3.70 -2.40
C LYS A 31 -19.82 5.09 -1.78
N PHE A 32 -18.65 5.73 -1.89
CA PHE A 32 -18.40 7.09 -1.40
C PHE A 32 -18.33 8.11 -2.55
N GLY A 33 -18.67 7.70 -3.78
CA GLY A 33 -18.67 8.56 -4.97
C GLY A 33 -17.30 8.77 -5.62
N GLY A 34 -16.28 7.97 -5.28
CA GLY A 34 -14.99 7.98 -5.97
C GLY A 34 -14.89 6.92 -7.07
N ASP A 35 -13.91 7.07 -7.95
CA ASP A 35 -13.62 6.10 -9.02
C ASP A 35 -12.48 5.14 -8.60
N PRO A 36 -12.73 3.82 -8.50
CA PRO A 36 -11.72 2.84 -8.11
C PRO A 36 -10.62 2.66 -9.15
N ASN A 37 -10.81 3.15 -10.38
CA ASN A 37 -9.82 3.16 -11.45
C ASN A 37 -8.96 4.43 -11.46
N SER A 38 -9.29 5.42 -10.63
CA SER A 38 -8.59 6.71 -10.56
C SER A 38 -8.17 7.04 -9.12
N ILE A 39 -7.30 6.21 -8.54
CA ILE A 39 -6.75 6.39 -7.19
C ILE A 39 -5.36 7.01 -7.26
N THR A 40 -5.18 8.17 -6.63
CA THR A 40 -3.88 8.85 -6.48
C THR A 40 -3.33 8.63 -5.08
N ILE A 41 -2.11 8.09 -4.98
CA ILE A 41 -1.38 7.93 -3.72
C ILE A 41 -0.37 9.10 -3.61
N PHE A 42 -0.30 9.74 -2.44
CA PHE A 42 0.65 10.82 -2.18
C PHE A 42 1.32 10.65 -0.81
N GLY A 43 2.56 11.11 -0.68
CA GLY A 43 3.33 11.02 0.57
C GLY A 43 4.52 11.98 0.59
N ARG A 44 4.99 12.34 1.79
CA ARG A 44 6.17 13.19 2.02
C ARG A 44 7.23 12.42 2.80
N SER A 45 8.52 12.66 2.53
CA SER A 45 9.65 12.04 3.25
C SER A 45 9.63 10.52 3.12
N SER A 46 9.67 9.77 4.23
CA SER A 46 9.61 8.30 4.23
C SER A 46 8.33 7.74 3.58
N SER A 47 7.20 8.46 3.63
CA SER A 47 5.98 8.07 2.92
C SER A 47 6.09 8.32 1.41
N GLY A 48 6.93 9.26 0.96
CA GLY A 48 7.21 9.46 -0.47
C GLY A 48 7.96 8.28 -1.07
N VAL A 49 9.00 7.80 -0.37
CA VAL A 49 9.72 6.56 -0.75
C VAL A 49 8.76 5.36 -0.80
N THR A 50 7.76 5.35 0.08
CA THR A 50 6.75 4.30 0.08
C THR A 50 5.82 4.37 -1.15
N VAL A 51 5.48 5.57 -1.62
CA VAL A 51 4.76 5.75 -2.89
C VAL A 51 5.56 5.14 -4.05
N ASP A 52 6.87 5.42 -4.12
CA ASP A 52 7.73 4.85 -5.15
C ASP A 52 7.76 3.30 -5.08
N LEU A 53 7.80 2.74 -3.86
CA LEU A 53 7.73 1.29 -3.66
C LEU A 53 6.40 0.69 -4.15
N HIS A 54 5.28 1.39 -3.99
CA HIS A 54 4.00 0.94 -4.54
C HIS A 54 3.97 0.98 -6.07
N MET A 55 4.69 1.92 -6.71
CA MET A 55 4.76 1.98 -8.17
C MET A 55 5.57 0.82 -8.78
N ILE A 56 6.55 0.31 -8.04
CA ILE A 56 7.46 -0.76 -8.50
C ILE A 56 6.93 -2.16 -8.13
N SER A 57 6.22 -2.28 -7.00
CA SER A 57 5.77 -3.56 -6.46
C SER A 57 4.58 -4.14 -7.22
N ASP A 58 4.71 -5.35 -7.76
CA ASP A 58 3.59 -6.10 -8.35
C ASP A 58 2.47 -6.39 -7.33
N ALA A 59 2.78 -6.43 -6.03
CA ALA A 59 1.77 -6.64 -4.99
C ALA A 59 0.81 -5.44 -4.81
N SER A 60 1.14 -4.29 -5.41
CA SER A 60 0.35 -3.05 -5.34
C SER A 60 -0.39 -2.72 -6.64
N ARG A 61 -0.16 -3.48 -7.72
CA ARG A 61 -0.93 -3.40 -8.97
C ARG A 61 -2.31 -4.06 -8.81
#